data_AF-A0A7W3SUR3-F1
#
_entry.id   AF-A0A7W3SUR3-F1
#
_cell.length_a   1.000
_cell.length_b   1.000
_cell.length_c   1.000
_cell.angle_alpha   90.00
_cell.angle_beta   90.00
_cell.angle_gamma   90.00
#
_symmetry.space_group_name_H-M   'P 1'
#
loop_
_entity.id
_entity.type
_entity.pdbx_description
1 polymer ?
#
loop_
_entity_poly.entity_id
_entity_poly.type
_entity_poly.pdbx_seq_one_letter_code
_entity_poly.pdbx_strand_id
1 'polypeptide(L)' 'MKYKWEEECLKKYGEEATRKLVMEQQKYEEKQKDNDCEGCGKGNKGTLTEVVEGKPFLMRYGMWSNGRCEYCGRHEN' A
#
# COMPACT_ATOMS: atom_id res chain seq x y z
N MET A 1 7.88 -6.70 -9.49
CA MET A 1 7.36 -7.34 -8.26
C MET A 1 5.87 -7.51 -8.43
N LYS A 2 5.29 -8.64 -8.01
CA LYS A 2 3.84 -8.86 -8.05
C LYS A 2 3.28 -8.64 -6.64
N TYR A 3 2.40 -7.65 -6.45
CA TYR A 3 1.74 -7.40 -5.17
C TYR A 3 0.72 -8.51 -4.86
N LYS A 4 0.56 -8.83 -3.58
CA LYS A 4 -0.37 -9.90 -3.13
C LYS A 4 -1.82 -9.65 -3.56
N TRP A 5 -2.20 -8.39 -3.71
CA TRP A 5 -3.55 -7.98 -4.07
C TRP A 5 -3.81 -7.87 -5.58
N GLU A 6 -2.79 -7.97 -6.44
CA GLU A 6 -2.94 -7.80 -7.89
C GLU A 6 -3.93 -8.81 -8.49
N GLU A 7 -3.86 -10.08 -8.08
CA GLU A 7 -4.75 -11.11 -8.62
C GLU A 7 -6.22 -10.91 -8.21
N GLU A 8 -6.44 -10.46 -6.98
CA GLU A 8 -7.78 -10.15 -6.49
C GLU A 8 -8.35 -8.94 -7.24
N CYS A 9 -7.55 -7.89 -7.38
CA CYS A 9 -7.95 -6.69 -8.11
C CYS A 9 -8.27 -7.00 -9.57
N LEU A 10 -7.44 -7.83 -10.22
CA LEU A 10 -7.65 -8.22 -11.62
C LEU A 10 -8.96 -8.98 -11.80
N LYS A 11 -9.27 -9.92 -10.91
CA LYS A 11 -10.51 -10.71 -10.96
C LYS A 11 -11.76 -9.86 -10.72
N LYS A 12 -11.70 -8.89 -9.81
CA LYS A 12 -12.88 -8.12 -9.36
C LYS A 12 -13.11 -6.83 -10.13
N TYR A 13 -12.06 -6.14 -10.57
CA TYR A 13 -12.13 -4.79 -11.16
C TYR A 13 -11.50 -4.69 -12.56
N GLY A 14 -10.85 -5.74 -13.05
CA GLY A 14 -10.30 -5.81 -14.40
C GLY A 14 -8.90 -5.20 -14.56
N GLU A 15 -8.36 -5.32 -15.77
CA GLU A 15 -6.98 -4.94 -16.10
C GLU A 15 -6.69 -3.46 -15.91
N GLU A 16 -7.60 -2.59 -16.34
CA GLU A 16 -7.40 -1.13 -16.28
C GLU A 16 -7.25 -0.64 -14.85
N ALA A 17 -8.17 -1.04 -13.96
CA ALA A 17 -8.12 -0.68 -12.54
C ALA A 17 -6.85 -1.24 -11.88
N THR A 18 -6.51 -2.49 -12.18
CA THR A 18 -5.31 -3.15 -11.62
C THR A 18 -4.04 -2.43 -12.04
N ARG A 19 -3.89 -2.11 -13.33
CA ARG A 19 -2.72 -1.39 -13.86
C ARG A 19 -2.59 -0.02 -13.21
N LYS A 20 -3.70 0.70 -13.02
CA LYS A 20 -3.72 2.00 -12.35
C LYS A 20 -3.19 1.90 -10.91
N LEU A 21 -3.69 0.95 -10.13
CA LEU A 21 -3.25 0.75 -8.74
C LEU A 21 -1.78 0.34 -8.65
N VAL A 22 -1.30 -0.50 -9.57
CA VAL A 22 0.13 -0.88 -9.62
C VAL A 22 1.02 0.33 -9.86
N MET A 23 0.67 1.20 -10.83
CA MET A 23 1.42 2.43 -11.08
C MET A 23 1.38 3.39 -9.90
N GLU A 24 0.22 3.55 -9.25
CA GLU A 24 0.08 4.37 -8.05
C GLU A 24 0.91 3.84 -6.88
N GLN A 25 0.96 2.52 -6.70
CA GLN A 25 1.75 1.88 -5.64
C GLN A 25 3.24 2.05 -5.87
N GLN A 26 3.73 1.82 -7.09
CA GLN A 26 5.15 2.00 -7.43
C GLN A 26 5.60 3.44 -7.23
N LYS A 27 4.80 4.42 -7.70
CA LYS A 27 5.09 5.84 -7.49
C LYS A 27 5.11 6.22 -6.00
N TYR A 28 4.23 5.60 -5.22
CA TYR A 28 4.17 5.84 -3.79
C TYR A 28 5.38 5.27 -3.05
N GLU A 29 5.79 4.03 -3.39
CA GLU A 29 7.00 3.38 -2.87
C GLU A 29 8.26 4.19 -3.19
N GLU A 30 8.39 4.70 -4.41
CA GLU A 30 9.52 5.56 -4.80
C GLU A 30 9.57 6.86 -3.98
N LYS A 31 8.42 7.49 -3.76
CA LYS A 31 8.32 8.74 -2.99
C LYS A 31 8.60 8.55 -1.50
N GLN A 32 8.24 7.40 -0.94
CA GLN A 32 8.31 7.10 0.50
C GLN A 32 9.40 6.08 0.84
N LYS A 33 10.36 5.86 -0.07
CA LYS A 33 11.43 4.85 0.08
C LYS A 33 12.22 4.97 1.39
N ASP A 34 12.35 6.19 1.91
CA ASP A 34 13.10 6.50 3.13
C ASP A 34 12.20 6.54 4.38
N ASN A 35 10.89 6.29 4.23
CA ASN A 35 9.87 6.39 5.28
C ASN A 35 9.21 5.02 5.56
N ASP A 36 9.98 3.94 5.42
CA ASP A 36 9.48 2.58 5.67
C ASP A 36 9.73 2.17 7.12
N CYS A 37 8.71 1.60 7.78
CA CYS A 37 8.86 1.00 9.10
C CYS A 37 9.24 -0.48 8.96
N GLU A 38 10.54 -0.75 8.84
CA GLU A 38 11.07 -2.11 8.70
C GLU A 38 10.68 -3.02 9.89
N GLY A 39 10.55 -2.43 11.08
CA GLY A 39 10.23 -3.16 12.31
C GLY A 39 8.81 -3.73 12.38
N CYS A 40 7.91 -3.35 11.47
CA CYS A 40 6.53 -3.89 11.43
C CYS A 40 6.34 -5.03 10.43
N GLY A 41 7.30 -5.26 9.54
CA GLY A 41 7.24 -6.32 8.52
C GLY A 41 6.14 -6.18 7.46
N LYS A 42 5.26 -5.16 7.55
CA LYS A 42 4.31 -4.84 6.47
C LYS A 42 5.06 -4.28 5.29
N GLY A 43 5.91 -3.28 5.55
CA GLY A 43 6.50 -2.44 4.54
C GLY A 43 5.42 -1.72 3.73
N ASN A 44 5.77 -0.63 3.09
CA ASN A 44 4.88 0.17 2.26
C ASN A 44 4.35 -0.55 0.99
N LYS A 45 3.72 -1.73 1.10
CA LYS A 45 3.33 -2.61 -0.03
C LYS A 45 1.86 -2.51 -0.45
N GLY A 46 1.08 -1.72 0.28
CA GLY A 46 -0.36 -1.53 0.05
C GLY A 46 -1.20 -2.78 0.34
N THR A 47 -2.45 -2.55 0.73
CA THR A 47 -3.50 -3.57 0.88
C THR A 47 -4.72 -3.08 0.14
N LEU A 48 -5.28 -3.93 -0.73
CA LEU A 48 -6.49 -3.61 -1.46
C LEU A 48 -7.66 -3.48 -0.50
N THR A 49 -8.38 -2.38 -0.61
CA THR A 49 -9.57 -2.06 0.15
C THR A 49 -10.58 -1.36 -0.76
N GLU A 50 -11.82 -1.27 -0.30
CA GLU A 50 -12.91 -0.61 -1.02
C GLU A 50 -13.51 0.42 -0.07
N VAL A 51 -13.36 1.71 -0.38
CA VAL A 51 -13.67 2.79 0.58
C VAL A 51 -15.05 3.39 0.37
N VAL A 52 -15.67 3.25 -0.81
CA VAL A 52 -17.09 3.53 -1.16
C VAL A 52 -17.26 3.45 -2.70
N GLU A 53 -18.46 3.16 -3.22
CA GLU A 53 -18.81 3.08 -4.65
C GLU A 53 -18.18 1.95 -5.50
N GLY A 54 -17.71 0.85 -4.90
CA GLY A 54 -17.18 -0.26 -5.70
C GLY A 54 -15.83 0.02 -6.35
N LYS A 55 -15.16 1.12 -5.99
CA LYS A 55 -13.85 1.49 -6.54
C LYS A 55 -12.73 0.95 -5.64
N PRO A 56 -11.75 0.23 -6.21
CA PRO A 56 -10.64 -0.26 -5.42
C PRO A 56 -9.67 0.87 -5.05
N PHE A 57 -9.11 0.78 -3.85
CA PHE A 57 -8.09 1.69 -3.32
C PHE A 57 -7.03 0.90 -2.55
N LEU A 58 -5.82 1.45 -2.44
CA LEU A 58 -4.73 0.84 -1.66
C LEU A 58 -4.55 1.56 -0.33
N MET A 59 -4.90 0.88 0.76
CA MET A 59 -4.51 1.32 2.10
C MET A 59 -3.06 0.91 2.35
N ARG A 60 -2.21 1.86 2.77
CA ARG A 60 -0.77 1.64 2.91
C ARG A 60 -0.43 1.71 4.39
N TYR A 61 0.10 0.61 4.91
CA TYR A 61 0.48 0.46 6.30
C TYR A 61 2.01 0.40 6.43
N GLY A 62 2.52 0.61 7.63
CA GLY A 62 3.92 0.34 7.92
C GLY A 62 4.87 1.47 7.51
N MET A 63 4.42 2.72 7.59
CA MET A 63 5.27 3.92 7.43
C MET A 63 5.30 4.72 8.70
N TRP A 64 6.29 5.61 8.83
CA TRP A 64 6.31 6.59 9.92
C TRP A 64 5.37 7.76 9.61
N SER A 65 4.59 8.12 10.62
CA SER A 65 3.65 9.23 10.63
C SER A 65 3.81 9.93 11.98
N ASN A 66 4.30 11.16 11.98
CA ASN A 66 4.68 11.90 13.21
C ASN A 66 5.63 11.10 14.13
N GLY A 67 6.66 10.46 13.53
CA GLY A 67 7.62 9.64 14.25
C GLY A 67 7.04 8.37 14.87
N ARG A 68 5.80 7.97 14.52
CA ARG A 68 5.16 6.73 14.96
C ARG A 68 4.67 5.91 13.78
N CYS A 69 4.88 4.60 13.79
CA CYS A 69 4.31 3.73 12.78
C CYS A 69 2.81 3.55 13.02
N GLU A 70 1.97 3.89 12.05
CA GLU A 70 0.51 3.77 12.17
C GLU A 70 0.05 2.30 12.33
N TYR A 71 0.89 1.34 11.92
CA TYR A 71 0.55 -0.07 12.02
C TYR A 71 1.02 -0.72 13.32
N CYS A 72 2.32 -0.64 13.65
CA CYS A 72 2.87 -1.32 14.82
C CYS A 72 3.07 -0.41 16.04
N GLY A 73 2.84 0.89 15.91
CA GLY A 73 2.97 1.86 17.00
C GLY A 73 4.39 2.13 17.49
N ARG A 74 5.42 1.54 16.85
CA ARG A 74 6.83 1.85 17.12
C ARG A 74 7.10 3.32 16.83
N HIS A 75 8.18 3.85 17.38
CA HIS A 75 8.66 5.20 17.08
C HIS A 75 9.94 5.17 16.25
N GLU A 76 10.10 6.17 15.39
CA GLU A 76 11.32 6.42 14.62
C GLU A 76 12.42 6.83 15.62
N ASN A 77 13.53 6.09 15.64
CA ASN A 77 14.64 6.32 16.58
C ASN A 77 15.57 7.42 16.08
#